data_AF-A0A525CIM1-F1
#
_entry.id   AF-A0A525CIM1-F1
#
_cell.length_a   1.000
_cell.length_b   1.000
_cell.length_c   1.000
_cell.angle_alpha   90.00
_cell.angle_beta   90.00
_cell.angle_gamma   90.00
#
_symmetry.space_group_name_H-M   'P 1'
#
loop_
_entity.id
_entity.type
_entity.pdbx_description
1 polymer ?
#
loop_
_entity_poly.entity_id
_entity_poly.type
_entity_poly.pdbx_seq_one_letter_code
_entity_poly.pdbx_strand_id
1 'polypeptide(L)'
;MATDLNNQENTILLKRSAKIMNVYFISSHENSCQAECSFRSCPERFLNNLQEIPSLPLINRIPKTHLFQPTMSTPLRNGDLLIFHAESESDINHLIESRNIIEQLRLILIIGEEAFQDSWNYHQLNPRYTMNSQQNVTDLRDVVTKIFNHTHQETAESNTTNQVNL
;
A
#
# COMPACT_ATOMS: atom_id res chain seq x y z
N MET A 1 0.40 0.79 -59.46
CA MET A 1 -0.73 1.46 -58.79
C MET A 1 -0.95 0.75 -57.47
N ALA A 2 -1.17 1.54 -56.41
CA ALA A 2 -0.86 1.28 -55.03
C ALA A 2 -1.57 0.07 -54.40
N THR A 3 -0.80 -0.75 -53.69
CA THR A 3 -1.27 -1.80 -52.79
C THR A 3 -1.29 -1.25 -51.37
N ASP A 4 -2.40 -1.50 -50.68
CA ASP A 4 -2.73 -1.15 -49.31
C ASP A 4 -1.57 -1.25 -48.30
N LEU A 5 -1.13 -0.08 -47.80
CA LEU A 5 -0.20 0.06 -46.67
C LEU A 5 -0.86 0.61 -45.41
N ASN A 6 -2.19 0.76 -45.37
CA ASN A 6 -2.87 1.54 -44.33
C ASN A 6 -3.51 0.75 -43.18
N ASN A 7 -3.10 -0.51 -42.94
CA ASN A 7 -3.75 -1.35 -41.91
C ASN A 7 -2.82 -1.85 -40.78
N GLN A 8 -1.65 -1.22 -40.57
CA GLN A 8 -0.74 -1.58 -39.47
C GLN A 8 -0.51 -0.49 -38.42
N GLU A 9 -1.01 0.73 -38.58
CA GLU A 9 -0.75 1.82 -37.62
C GLU A 9 -1.75 1.92 -36.46
N ASN A 10 -2.89 1.22 -36.51
CA ASN A 10 -3.92 1.30 -35.46
C ASN A 10 -3.79 0.30 -34.30
N THR A 11 -2.72 -0.49 -34.26
CA THR A 11 -2.48 -1.49 -33.18
C THR A 11 -1.23 -1.19 -32.35
N ILE A 12 -0.81 0.08 -32.31
CA ILE A 12 0.17 0.58 -31.32
C ILE A 12 -0.53 1.54 -30.32
N LEU A 13 -1.85 1.48 -30.22
CA LEU A 13 -2.58 1.85 -28.99
C LEU A 13 -2.49 0.69 -27.98
N LEU A 14 -1.26 0.21 -27.74
CA LEU A 14 -0.95 -0.65 -26.61
C LEU A 14 -1.20 0.18 -25.36
N LYS A 15 -2.42 0.05 -24.83
CA LYS A 15 -2.73 -0.05 -23.41
C LYS A 15 -1.54 0.30 -22.51
N ARG A 16 -1.25 1.59 -22.35
CA ARG A 16 -0.68 2.07 -21.09
C ARG A 16 -1.82 1.96 -20.09
N SER A 17 -2.10 0.72 -19.68
CA SER A 17 -2.96 0.45 -18.54
C SER A 17 -2.40 1.34 -17.43
N ALA A 18 -3.18 2.32 -16.97
CA ALA A 18 -2.86 3.05 -15.77
C ALA A 18 -2.44 2.01 -14.75
N LYS A 19 -1.20 2.10 -14.23
CA LYS A 19 -0.66 1.08 -13.36
C LYS A 19 -1.50 1.09 -12.10
N ILE A 20 -2.46 0.18 -12.01
CA ILE A 20 -3.37 0.08 -10.87
C ILE A 20 -2.51 -0.33 -9.67
N MET A 21 -2.40 0.56 -8.70
CA MET A 21 -1.73 0.30 -7.43
C MET A 21 -2.58 -0.70 -6.65
N ASN A 22 -1.98 -1.82 -6.23
CA ASN A 22 -2.65 -2.73 -5.31
C ASN A 22 -2.47 -2.21 -3.87
N VAL A 23 -3.47 -2.45 -3.03
CA VAL A 23 -3.41 -2.11 -1.61
C VAL A 23 -3.46 -3.41 -0.80
N TYR A 24 -2.52 -3.55 0.11
CA TYR A 24 -2.35 -4.70 0.96
C TYR A 24 -2.42 -4.28 2.42
N PHE A 25 -3.14 -5.05 3.23
CA PHE A 25 -3.23 -4.83 4.68
C PHE A 25 -2.68 -6.06 5.42
N ILE A 26 -1.76 -5.82 6.33
CA ILE A 26 -1.14 -6.84 7.16
C ILE A 26 -1.21 -6.44 8.61
N SER A 27 -1.55 -7.41 9.44
CA SER A 27 -1.55 -7.30 10.89
C SER A 27 -0.83 -8.52 11.47
N SER A 28 -0.11 -8.30 12.56
CA SER A 28 0.56 -9.37 13.31
C SER A 28 -0.40 -10.33 13.97
N HIS A 29 -1.60 -9.86 14.33
CA HIS A 29 -2.65 -10.67 14.92
C HIS A 29 -3.78 -10.87 13.90
N GLU A 30 -4.00 -12.13 13.51
CA GLU A 30 -5.08 -12.53 12.60
C GLU A 30 -6.44 -12.56 13.28
N ASN A 31 -6.47 -12.69 14.61
CA ASN A 31 -7.69 -12.98 15.32
C ASN A 31 -7.81 -12.08 16.54
N SER A 32 -9.02 -11.56 16.66
CA SER A 32 -9.66 -11.09 17.89
C SER A 32 -9.54 -9.59 18.19
N CYS A 33 -10.46 -8.82 17.58
CA CYS A 33 -11.21 -7.90 18.43
C CYS A 33 -11.94 -8.76 19.49
N GLN A 34 -11.26 -9.18 20.57
CA GLN A 34 -11.96 -9.72 21.74
C GLN A 34 -12.85 -8.63 22.31
N ALA A 35 -13.86 -9.01 23.11
CA ALA A 35 -14.74 -8.04 23.77
C ALA A 35 -13.98 -6.96 24.57
N GLU A 36 -12.75 -7.26 25.00
CA GLU A 36 -11.85 -6.37 25.75
C GLU A 36 -10.78 -5.69 24.90
N CYS A 37 -10.74 -5.92 23.58
CA CYS A 37 -9.82 -5.21 22.72
C CYS A 37 -10.18 -3.71 22.78
N SER A 38 -9.22 -2.88 23.20
CA SER A 38 -9.44 -1.43 23.19
C SER A 38 -9.87 -1.06 21.76
N PHE A 39 -11.04 -0.44 21.62
CA PHE A 39 -11.66 -0.20 20.32
C PHE A 39 -10.74 0.55 19.33
N ARG A 40 -9.67 1.18 19.82
CA ARG A 40 -8.68 1.94 19.05
C ARG A 40 -7.53 1.06 18.55
N SER A 41 -7.17 -0.01 19.25
CA SER A 41 -6.04 -0.88 18.88
C SER A 41 -6.42 -2.06 17.98
N CYS A 42 -7.70 -2.24 17.59
CA CYS A 42 -8.09 -3.42 16.80
C CYS A 42 -7.77 -3.25 15.29
N PRO A 43 -6.96 -4.13 14.68
CA PRO A 43 -6.61 -4.07 13.25
C PRO A 43 -7.82 -4.08 12.30
N GLU A 44 -8.86 -4.86 12.62
CA GLU A 44 -10.08 -4.95 11.80
C GLU A 44 -10.79 -3.62 11.65
N ARG A 45 -10.72 -2.76 12.67
CA ARG A 45 -11.35 -1.46 12.61
C ARG A 45 -10.65 -0.57 11.58
N PHE A 46 -9.32 -0.59 11.55
CA PHE A 46 -8.55 0.12 10.53
C PHE A 46 -8.90 -0.42 9.15
N LEU A 47 -8.91 -1.74 8.97
CA LEU A 47 -9.27 -2.37 7.70
C LEU A 47 -10.67 -1.97 7.22
N ASN A 48 -11.69 -2.08 8.09
CA ASN A 48 -13.07 -1.72 7.75
C ASN A 48 -13.19 -0.23 7.38
N ASN A 49 -12.56 0.67 8.15
CA ASN A 49 -12.58 2.10 7.85
C ASN A 49 -11.90 2.44 6.51
N LEU A 50 -10.82 1.72 6.17
CA LEU A 50 -10.14 1.88 4.90
C LEU A 50 -10.98 1.35 3.73
N GLN A 51 -11.70 0.25 3.92
CA GLN A 51 -12.60 -0.33 2.92
C GLN A 51 -13.81 0.56 2.61
N GLU A 52 -14.22 1.42 3.54
CA GLU A 52 -15.27 2.41 3.32
C GLU A 52 -14.83 3.62 2.47
N ILE A 53 -13.56 3.72 2.06
CA ILE A 53 -13.08 4.81 1.21
C ILE A 53 -13.48 4.50 -0.25
N PRO A 54 -14.42 5.26 -0.88
CA PRO A 54 -14.99 4.87 -2.17
C PRO A 54 -13.98 4.85 -3.33
N SER A 55 -12.90 5.63 -3.21
CA SER A 55 -11.86 5.74 -4.24
C SER A 55 -10.75 4.71 -4.10
N LEU A 56 -10.73 3.91 -3.02
CA LEU A 56 -9.66 2.96 -2.77
C LEU A 56 -9.97 1.63 -3.48
N PRO A 57 -8.99 1.00 -4.14
CA PRO A 57 -9.17 -0.34 -4.68
C PRO A 57 -9.37 -1.34 -3.55
N LEU A 58 -9.82 -2.54 -3.90
CA LEU A 58 -9.98 -3.63 -2.96
C LEU A 58 -8.68 -3.85 -2.16
N ILE A 59 -8.80 -3.78 -0.83
CA ILE A 59 -7.69 -4.03 0.08
C ILE A 59 -7.55 -5.54 0.25
N ASN A 60 -6.41 -6.07 -0.20
CA ASN A 60 -6.09 -7.48 -0.05
C ASN A 60 -5.48 -7.71 1.32
N ARG A 61 -6.17 -8.43 2.19
CA ARG A 61 -5.59 -8.86 3.46
C ARG A 61 -4.58 -9.97 3.20
N ILE A 62 -3.39 -9.81 3.76
CA ILE A 62 -2.36 -10.84 3.70
C ILE A 62 -2.04 -11.31 5.12
N PRO A 63 -2.03 -12.64 5.37
CA PRO A 63 -1.39 -13.22 6.55
C PRO A 63 0.04 -12.69 6.74
N LYS A 64 0.42 -12.33 7.98
CA LYS A 64 1.80 -11.93 8.28
C LYS A 64 2.82 -12.98 7.84
N THR A 65 2.46 -14.25 7.96
CA THR A 65 3.27 -15.40 7.51
C THR A 65 3.60 -15.37 6.03
N HIS A 66 2.78 -14.73 5.20
CA HIS A 66 2.96 -14.72 3.76
C HIS A 66 3.84 -13.56 3.27
N LEU A 67 3.97 -12.43 4.01
CA LEU A 67 4.83 -11.30 3.58
C LEU A 67 6.28 -11.76 3.33
N PHE A 68 6.72 -12.74 4.11
CA PHE A 68 8.08 -13.26 4.09
C PHE A 68 8.24 -14.56 3.31
N GLN A 69 7.17 -15.05 2.66
CA GLN A 69 7.20 -16.29 1.89
C GLN A 69 7.22 -16.03 0.39
N PRO A 70 8.04 -16.77 -0.38
CA PRO A 70 8.15 -16.63 -1.83
C PRO A 70 6.88 -17.06 -2.61
N THR A 71 5.86 -17.60 -1.93
CA THR A 71 4.66 -18.22 -2.53
C THR A 71 3.41 -17.35 -2.46
N MET A 72 3.55 -16.02 -2.46
CA MET A 72 2.37 -15.18 -2.63
C MET A 72 1.73 -15.42 -3.99
N SER A 73 0.42 -15.72 -3.98
CA SER A 73 -0.38 -15.87 -5.20
C SER A 73 -0.41 -14.60 -6.06
N THR A 74 -0.13 -13.45 -5.44
CA THR A 74 0.02 -12.17 -6.13
C THR A 74 1.35 -11.53 -5.71
N PRO A 75 2.36 -11.43 -6.59
CA PRO A 75 3.62 -10.82 -6.22
C PRO A 75 3.43 -9.34 -5.92
N LEU A 76 4.02 -8.87 -4.81
CA LEU A 76 4.10 -7.44 -4.50
C LEU A 76 4.90 -6.73 -5.59
N ARG A 77 4.39 -5.62 -6.12
CA ARG A 77 5.05 -4.88 -7.21
C ARG A 77 5.49 -3.51 -6.73
N ASN A 78 6.50 -2.95 -7.40
CA ASN A 78 7.01 -1.63 -7.08
C ASN A 78 5.90 -0.59 -7.14
N GLY A 79 5.76 0.19 -6.07
CA GLY A 79 4.74 1.22 -5.92
C GLY A 79 3.39 0.73 -5.38
N ASP A 80 3.19 -0.58 -5.18
CA ASP A 80 2.02 -1.06 -4.44
C ASP A 80 2.05 -0.52 -2.99
N LEU A 81 0.86 -0.32 -2.40
CA LEU A 81 0.69 0.22 -1.05
C LEU A 81 0.60 -0.93 -0.05
N LEU A 82 1.51 -0.96 0.92
CA LEU A 82 1.47 -1.84 2.06
C LEU A 82 1.08 -1.04 3.31
N ILE A 83 -0.01 -1.44 3.96
CA ILE A 83 -0.45 -0.93 5.25
C ILE A 83 -0.16 -2.01 6.29
N PHE A 84 0.77 -1.72 7.20
CA PHE A 84 1.23 -2.67 8.20
C PHE A 84 0.85 -2.19 9.60
N HIS A 85 0.08 -3.01 10.32
CA HIS A 85 -0.28 -2.81 11.71
C HIS A 85 0.67 -3.59 12.61
N ALA A 86 1.61 -2.89 13.21
CA ALA A 86 2.60 -3.40 14.17
C ALA A 86 2.08 -3.21 15.59
N GLU A 87 2.03 -4.25 16.41
CA GLU A 87 1.61 -4.13 17.81
C GLU A 87 2.81 -4.11 18.76
N SER A 88 3.91 -4.73 18.35
CA SER A 88 5.12 -4.87 19.15
C SER A 88 6.37 -4.40 18.40
N GLU A 89 7.44 -4.09 19.15
CA GLU A 89 8.76 -3.82 18.54
C GLU A 89 9.25 -5.00 17.70
N SER A 90 8.94 -6.24 18.11
CA SER A 90 9.27 -7.45 17.34
C SER A 90 8.68 -7.42 15.93
N ASP A 91 7.50 -6.85 15.74
CA ASP A 91 6.89 -6.71 14.41
C ASP A 91 7.67 -5.76 13.52
N ILE A 92 8.13 -4.64 14.10
CA ILE A 92 8.95 -3.65 13.41
C ILE A 92 10.31 -4.26 13.04
N ASN A 93 10.94 -5.00 13.95
CA ASN A 93 12.24 -5.63 13.70
C ASN A 93 12.17 -6.67 12.58
N HIS A 94 11.15 -7.53 12.55
CA HIS A 94 10.95 -8.46 11.42
C HIS A 94 10.74 -7.73 10.08
N LEU A 95 10.08 -6.58 10.11
CA LEU A 95 9.87 -5.76 8.93
C LEU A 95 11.20 -5.15 8.45
N ILE A 96 12.08 -4.72 9.36
CA ILE A 96 13.42 -4.19 9.07
C ILE A 96 14.32 -5.28 8.47
N GLU A 97 14.26 -6.50 9.01
CA GLU A 97 15.00 -7.65 8.46
C GLU A 97 14.62 -7.93 7.00
N SER A 98 13.39 -7.58 6.61
CA SER A 98 12.84 -7.78 5.26
C SER A 98 12.77 -6.50 4.42
N ARG A 99 13.53 -5.46 4.79
CA ARG A 99 13.50 -4.13 4.15
C ARG A 99 13.68 -4.18 2.63
N ASN A 100 14.48 -5.11 2.12
CA ASN A 100 14.76 -5.27 0.69
C ASN A 100 13.49 -5.53 -0.13
N ILE A 101 12.48 -6.19 0.45
CA ILE A 101 11.18 -6.44 -0.19
C ILE A 101 10.32 -5.18 -0.15
N ILE A 102 10.44 -4.40 0.93
CA ILE A 102 9.49 -3.34 1.29
C ILE A 102 9.93 -1.98 0.76
N GLU A 103 11.23 -1.76 0.52
CA GLU A 103 11.80 -0.54 -0.05
C GLU A 103 11.18 -0.16 -1.40
N GLN A 104 10.67 -1.15 -2.13
CA GLN A 104 10.01 -0.95 -3.43
C GLN A 104 8.52 -0.58 -3.29
N LEU A 105 7.96 -0.72 -2.09
CA LEU A 105 6.55 -0.49 -1.78
C LEU A 105 6.36 0.89 -1.17
N ARG A 106 5.12 1.38 -1.21
CA ARG A 106 4.70 2.53 -0.41
C ARG A 106 4.23 1.99 0.92
N LEU A 107 4.93 2.30 2.00
CA LEU A 107 4.63 1.77 3.33
C LEU A 107 3.85 2.78 4.18
N ILE A 108 2.75 2.33 4.81
CA ILE A 108 2.09 3.01 5.92
C ILE A 108 2.23 2.13 7.15
N LEU A 109 2.66 2.71 8.27
CA LEU A 109 2.81 2.04 9.55
C LEU A 109 1.75 2.51 10.54
N ILE A 110 1.00 1.56 11.09
CA ILE A 110 0.13 1.78 12.25
C ILE A 110 0.80 1.05 13.41
N ILE A 111 1.20 1.78 14.44
CA ILE A 111 2.07 1.26 15.50
C ILE A 111 1.32 1.27 16.83
N GLY A 112 1.31 0.13 17.52
CA GLY A 112 0.79 -0.02 18.88
C GLY A 112 1.49 0.91 19.86
N GLU A 113 0.79 1.28 20.94
CA GLU A 113 1.31 2.24 21.92
C GLU A 113 2.67 1.84 22.51
N GLU A 114 2.83 0.57 22.88
CA GLU A 114 4.08 0.02 23.41
C GLU A 114 5.21 0.11 22.38
N ALA A 115 4.98 -0.36 21.16
CA ALA A 115 5.96 -0.29 20.07
C ALA A 115 6.33 1.14 19.65
N PHE A 116 5.40 2.09 19.82
CA PHE A 116 5.60 3.49 19.46
C PHE A 116 6.51 4.24 20.44
N GLN A 117 6.44 3.88 21.73
CA GLN A 117 7.26 4.52 22.77
C GLN A 117 8.72 4.05 22.73
N ASP A 118 8.94 2.77 22.42
CA ASP A 118 10.26 2.14 22.58
C ASP A 118 11.11 2.13 21.30
N SER A 119 10.53 2.33 20.11
CA SER A 119 11.26 2.12 18.87
C SER A 119 11.34 3.36 17.98
N TRP A 120 12.52 3.99 17.88
CA TRP A 120 12.81 4.91 16.76
C TRP A 120 13.18 4.14 15.47
N ASN A 121 13.33 2.83 15.58
CA ASN A 121 13.83 1.95 14.51
C ASN A 121 12.89 1.87 13.32
N TYR A 122 11.58 2.11 13.49
CA TYR A 122 10.62 2.12 12.37
C TYR A 122 10.96 3.17 11.30
N HIS A 123 11.73 4.22 11.63
CA HIS A 123 12.18 5.22 10.65
C HIS A 123 13.12 4.63 9.60
N GLN A 124 13.81 3.52 9.89
CA GLN A 124 14.67 2.82 8.93
C GLN A 124 13.89 2.24 7.75
N LEU A 125 12.58 2.04 7.91
CA LEU A 125 11.68 1.52 6.88
C LEU A 125 11.19 2.60 5.90
N ASN A 126 11.54 3.86 6.14
CA ASN A 126 11.10 5.02 5.35
C ASN A 126 9.58 5.03 5.06
N PRO A 127 8.73 4.92 6.09
CA PRO A 127 7.28 4.92 5.89
C PRO A 127 6.80 6.24 5.29
N ARG A 128 5.83 6.18 4.39
CA ARG A 128 5.13 7.36 3.84
C ARG A 128 4.24 8.02 4.88
N TYR A 129 3.77 7.24 5.84
CA TYR A 129 2.98 7.71 6.97
C TYR A 129 3.13 6.75 8.14
N THR A 130 3.17 7.31 9.34
CA THR A 130 3.18 6.58 10.59
C THR A 130 2.10 7.15 11.49
N MET A 131 1.32 6.28 12.12
CA MET A 131 0.38 6.67 13.16
C MET A 131 0.47 5.72 14.35
N ASN A 132 0.16 6.24 15.53
CA ASN A 132 -0.07 5.43 16.72
C ASN A 132 -1.50 4.86 16.66
N SER A 133 -1.70 3.60 17.03
CA SER A 133 -3.00 2.93 16.97
C SER A 133 -4.07 3.58 17.86
N GLN A 134 -3.68 4.37 18.88
CA GLN A 134 -4.62 5.13 19.72
C GLN A 134 -5.18 6.39 19.05
N GLN A 135 -4.59 6.82 17.92
CA GLN A 135 -5.01 8.01 17.18
C GLN A 135 -6.28 7.76 16.34
N ASN A 136 -6.91 8.85 15.90
CA ASN A 136 -8.11 8.78 15.08
C ASN A 136 -7.77 8.27 13.66
N VAL A 137 -8.60 7.36 13.14
CA VAL A 137 -8.48 6.78 11.80
C VAL A 137 -8.80 7.79 10.68
N THR A 138 -9.47 8.91 10.98
CA THR A 138 -9.78 9.94 9.96
C THR A 138 -8.52 10.39 9.20
N ASP A 139 -7.42 10.63 9.91
CA ASP A 139 -6.17 11.09 9.29
C ASP A 139 -5.58 10.04 8.34
N LEU A 140 -5.73 8.75 8.70
CA LEU A 140 -5.32 7.63 7.85
C LEU A 140 -6.10 7.60 6.54
N ARG A 141 -7.42 7.87 6.57
CA ARG A 141 -8.25 7.93 5.35
C ARG A 141 -7.74 9.01 4.41
N ASP A 142 -7.50 10.22 4.92
CA ASP A 142 -7.02 11.34 4.12
C ASP A 142 -5.65 11.08 3.49
N VAL A 143 -4.74 10.49 4.26
CA VAL A 143 -3.40 10.12 3.78
C VAL A 143 -3.49 9.07 2.68
N VAL A 144 -4.26 8.01 2.88
CA VAL A 144 -4.42 6.93 1.90
C VAL A 144 -5.04 7.48 0.61
N THR A 145 -6.06 8.34 0.71
CA THR A 145 -6.67 9.02 -0.45
C THR A 145 -5.64 9.90 -1.18
N LYS A 146 -4.81 10.67 -0.47
CA LYS A 146 -3.76 11.51 -1.08
C LYS A 146 -2.70 10.66 -1.80
N ILE A 147 -2.21 9.59 -1.18
CA ILE A 147 -1.25 8.67 -1.78
C ILE A 147 -1.83 8.07 -3.06
N PHE A 148 -3.09 7.64 -3.01
CA PHE A 148 -3.77 7.08 -4.17
C PHE A 148 -3.90 8.11 -5.30
N ASN A 149 -4.41 9.31 -5.00
CA ASN A 149 -4.63 10.36 -5.99
C ASN A 149 -3.34 10.89 -6.63
N HIS A 150 -2.25 11.01 -5.87
CA HIS A 150 -0.95 11.40 -6.44
C HIS A 150 -0.43 10.38 -7.46
N THR A 151 -0.66 9.08 -7.23
CA THR A 151 -0.32 8.02 -8.22
C THR A 151 -1.01 8.22 -9.56
N HIS A 152 -2.29 8.65 -9.51
CA HIS A 152 -3.07 8.90 -10.71
C HIS A 152 -2.60 10.16 -11.46
N GLN A 153 -2.14 11.19 -10.74
CA GLN A 153 -1.61 12.43 -11.33
C GLN A 153 -0.24 12.21 -11.99
N GLU A 154 0.69 11.48 -11.33
CA GLU A 154 2.00 11.12 -11.91
C GLU A 154 1.86 10.32 -13.22
N THR A 155 0.82 9.48 -13.29
CA THR A 155 0.48 8.71 -14.50
C THR A 155 -0.10 9.59 -15.61
N ALA A 156 -0.82 10.65 -15.27
CA ALA A 156 -1.43 11.57 -16.24
C ALA A 156 -0.38 12.53 -16.85
N GLU A 157 0.51 13.08 -16.04
CA GLU A 157 1.54 14.05 -16.49
C GLU A 157 2.65 13.38 -17.32
N SER A 158 3.03 12.14 -16.99
CA SER A 158 3.99 11.34 -17.78
C SER A 158 3.49 11.01 -19.20
N ASN A 159 2.18 11.14 -19.45
CA ASN A 159 1.59 10.94 -20.77
C ASN A 159 1.55 12.24 -21.60
N THR A 160 1.63 13.41 -20.99
CA THR A 160 1.59 14.71 -21.70
C THR A 160 2.97 15.12 -22.23
N THR A 161 4.05 14.78 -21.53
CA THR A 161 5.42 15.14 -21.95
C THR A 161 5.93 14.33 -23.16
N ASN A 162 5.31 13.19 -23.47
CA ASN A 162 5.67 12.36 -24.62
C ASN A 162 4.93 12.72 -25.93
N GLN A 163 4.14 13.80 -25.97
CA GLN A 163 3.45 14.26 -27.19
C GLN A 163 4.00 15.58 -27.77
N VAL A 164 5.13 16.09 -27.28
CA VAL A 164 5.72 17.37 -27.77
C VAL A 164 6.99 17.17 -28.59
N ASN A 165 7.45 15.94 -28.81
CA ASN A 165 8.53 15.65 -29.76
C ASN A 165 8.17 14.44 -30.61
N LEU A 166 7.45 14.70 -31.72
CA LEU A 166 7.66 14.18 -33.08
C LEU A 166 6.54 14.66 -34.00
#